data_AF-A0A7S1Q8H9-F1
#
_entry.id   AF-A0A7S1Q8H9-F1
#
_cell.length_a   1.000
_cell.length_b   1.000
_cell.length_c   1.000
_cell.angle_alpha   90.00
_cell.angle_beta   90.00
_cell.angle_gamma   90.00
#
_symmetry.space_group_name_H-M   'P 1'
#
loop_
_entity.id
_entity.type
_entity.pdbx_description
1 polymer ?
#
loop_
_entity_poly.entity_id
_entity_poly.type
_entity_poly.pdbx_seq_one_letter_code
_entity_poly.pdbx_strand_id
1 'polypeptide(L)'
;MSKFALCGLCQLLLLALGQCDDTSVLLQQNVQSHGVPDEPEPTMDLKDGEQSMMPQDPINIGEKMEVVVLTGTQAGQWLKCKVVAQGEKPNTYDVMLNSGLGMKRRFVPAVPGAALRKPLETNEKSDGVLFFWAVSSRPNVMELVKKNVEHLQKTLDRRADVYLVHYDGNKADWTDADADWYSKNVKFSVEEKIPKKQQNVASMLFAQDYYPPQITFARKLAPELLAKRQYDYIWLLDEDVDFTMTNLTKLFSDAEATESPIVAPSVVFEDRYRKHPETKMYLAGCTIATPMCFMHMPQRCHYRYVNYIEAMFPIMKPQVMTELASCSDCEKVIDRLWCARAARTMDHPASEACAILDQATVVHTNGKTLRKWEAVGALHDTIGDVRAAYPTEFVDGGDLANFRCVN
;
A
#
# COMPACT_ATOMS: atom_id res chain seq x y z
N MET A 1 -0.27 58.29 42.14
CA MET A 1 -0.51 57.91 40.73
C MET A 1 -1.23 56.57 40.73
N SER A 2 -2.34 56.46 39.99
CA SER A 2 -3.30 55.34 40.00
C SER A 2 -2.70 54.05 39.38
N LYS A 3 -2.87 52.84 39.92
CA LYS A 3 -4.08 52.00 40.22
C LYS A 3 -4.78 51.41 38.99
N PHE A 4 -4.67 50.08 38.85
CA PHE A 4 -5.64 49.02 38.42
C PHE A 4 -4.79 47.83 37.88
N ALA A 5 -4.73 46.60 38.40
CA ALA A 5 -5.50 45.75 39.33
C ALA A 5 -6.62 44.88 38.72
N LEU A 6 -6.63 43.58 39.10
CA LEU A 6 -7.63 42.50 38.82
C LEU A 6 -7.62 41.95 37.36
N CYS A 7 -7.87 40.68 37.04
CA CYS A 7 -7.96 39.37 37.74
C CYS A 7 -7.80 38.23 36.67
N GLY A 8 -7.75 36.91 36.94
CA GLY A 8 -7.72 36.15 38.20
C GLY A 8 -8.20 34.68 38.02
N LEU A 9 -7.55 33.71 38.70
CA LEU A 9 -7.89 32.27 38.84
C LEU A 9 -8.05 31.38 37.59
N CYS A 10 -7.19 30.35 37.47
CA CYS A 10 -7.58 28.99 37.88
C CYS A 10 -6.35 28.07 38.08
N GLN A 11 -6.43 27.16 39.06
CA GLN A 11 -5.37 26.23 39.45
C GLN A 11 -5.97 24.81 39.54
N LEU A 12 -5.19 23.79 39.16
CA LEU A 12 -5.41 22.35 39.40
C LEU A 12 -6.75 21.73 38.96
N LEU A 13 -6.70 20.85 37.96
CA LEU A 13 -6.79 19.41 38.26
C LEU A 13 -6.08 18.59 37.18
N LEU A 14 -5.38 17.53 37.59
CA LEU A 14 -4.67 16.57 36.74
C LEU A 14 -5.18 15.18 37.13
N LEU A 15 -5.24 14.24 36.18
CA LEU A 15 -5.81 12.88 36.24
C LEU A 15 -7.32 12.76 36.00
N ALA A 16 -7.68 12.34 34.77
CA ALA A 16 -8.49 11.15 34.53
C ALA A 16 -8.29 10.66 33.09
N LEU A 17 -8.37 9.34 32.88
CA LEU A 17 -8.21 8.69 31.57
C LEU A 17 -9.43 8.97 30.68
N GLY A 18 -9.20 9.22 29.38
CA GLY A 18 -10.25 9.40 28.38
C GLY A 18 -9.91 8.67 27.09
N GLN A 19 -10.26 7.40 26.99
CA GLN A 19 -10.21 6.65 25.73
C GLN A 19 -11.33 7.16 24.81
N CYS A 20 -10.99 7.71 23.65
CA CYS A 20 -11.93 7.96 22.56
C CYS A 20 -11.76 6.89 21.47
N ASP A 21 -12.17 5.65 21.77
CA ASP A 21 -12.28 4.55 20.80
C ASP A 21 -13.76 4.20 20.60
N ASP A 22 -14.53 5.13 20.05
CA ASP A 22 -15.97 4.95 19.85
C ASP A 22 -16.27 4.18 18.55
N THR A 23 -15.84 2.91 18.52
CA THR A 23 -16.38 1.87 17.63
C THR A 23 -17.27 0.93 18.43
N SER A 24 -18.36 1.47 18.95
CA SER A 24 -19.45 0.71 19.55
C SER A 24 -20.23 -0.03 18.46
N VAL A 25 -19.85 -1.28 18.18
CA VAL A 25 -20.67 -2.23 17.38
C VAL A 25 -21.87 -2.64 18.22
N LEU A 26 -22.84 -1.72 18.31
CA LEU A 26 -24.12 -1.93 18.99
C LEU A 26 -25.06 -2.69 18.05
N LEU A 27 -24.95 -4.01 18.07
CA LEU A 27 -26.10 -4.87 17.77
C LEU A 27 -27.11 -4.66 18.91
N GLN A 28 -28.26 -4.03 18.61
CA GLN A 28 -29.27 -3.73 19.62
C GLN A 28 -29.71 -5.00 20.37
N GLN A 29 -29.44 -5.05 21.67
CA GLN A 29 -30.08 -5.97 22.59
C GLN A 29 -31.23 -5.24 23.29
N ASN A 30 -32.47 -5.63 22.98
CA ASN A 30 -33.63 -5.23 23.77
C ASN A 30 -33.50 -5.82 25.19
N VAL A 31 -33.22 -4.96 26.17
CA VAL A 31 -33.30 -5.27 27.60
C VAL A 31 -34.59 -4.66 28.12
N GLN A 32 -35.54 -5.51 28.50
CA GLN A 32 -36.78 -5.06 29.16
C GLN A 32 -36.45 -4.49 30.54
N SER A 33 -36.71 -3.21 30.74
CA SER A 33 -36.83 -2.59 32.06
C SER A 33 -38.30 -2.38 32.42
N HIS A 34 -38.62 -2.43 33.71
CA HIS A 34 -40.02 -2.37 34.16
C HIS A 34 -40.60 -0.94 34.11
N GLY A 35 -41.73 -0.81 33.40
CA GLY A 35 -42.89 -0.05 33.87
C GLY A 35 -42.82 1.48 33.86
N VAL A 36 -43.03 2.09 32.70
CA VAL A 36 -43.57 3.45 32.53
C VAL A 36 -44.66 3.39 31.44
N PRO A 37 -45.78 4.12 31.52
CA PRO A 37 -46.86 4.05 30.52
C PRO A 37 -46.48 4.70 29.18
N ASP A 38 -47.12 4.22 28.11
CA ASP A 38 -46.79 4.48 26.71
C ASP A 38 -46.80 5.96 26.27
N GLU A 39 -45.70 6.40 25.66
CA GLU A 39 -45.75 7.31 24.50
C GLU A 39 -45.46 6.49 23.23
N PRO A 40 -46.19 6.70 22.12
CA PRO A 40 -45.99 5.92 20.90
C PRO A 40 -44.68 6.30 20.19
N GLU A 41 -43.71 5.38 20.19
CA GLU A 41 -42.48 5.53 19.41
C GLU A 41 -42.76 5.58 17.89
N PRO A 42 -41.96 6.33 17.12
CA PRO A 42 -42.12 6.42 15.67
C PRO A 42 -41.74 5.10 14.99
N THR A 43 -42.74 4.36 14.50
CA THR A 43 -42.54 3.17 13.67
C THR A 43 -41.86 3.53 12.36
N MET A 44 -40.58 3.14 12.22
CA MET A 44 -39.85 3.25 10.98
C MET A 44 -40.23 2.08 10.06
N ASP A 45 -41.14 2.33 9.11
CA ASP A 45 -41.57 1.36 8.09
C ASP A 45 -40.38 0.93 7.20
N LEU A 46 -39.71 -0.15 7.61
CA LEU A 46 -38.90 -0.98 6.73
C LEU A 46 -39.84 -1.70 5.75
N LYS A 47 -40.22 -0.99 4.68
CA LYS A 47 -41.12 -1.49 3.65
C LYS A 47 -40.71 -2.88 3.17
N ASP A 48 -41.73 -3.75 3.03
CA ASP A 48 -41.63 -5.16 2.69
C ASP A 48 -40.86 -5.43 1.39
N GLY A 49 -39.55 -5.46 1.53
CA GLY A 49 -38.60 -6.05 0.60
C GLY A 49 -38.16 -7.40 1.16
N GLU A 50 -39.08 -8.35 1.35
CA GLU A 50 -38.75 -9.77 1.52
C GLU A 50 -38.13 -10.33 0.23
N GLN A 51 -36.93 -9.84 -0.11
CA GLN A 51 -35.97 -10.68 -0.80
C GLN A 51 -35.69 -11.84 0.14
N SER A 52 -36.33 -12.97 -0.16
CA SER A 52 -36.03 -14.27 0.43
C SER A 52 -34.51 -14.46 0.44
N MET A 53 -33.90 -14.20 1.60
CA MET A 53 -32.49 -14.48 1.80
C MET A 53 -32.38 -15.99 1.66
N MET A 54 -31.77 -16.43 0.55
CA MET A 54 -31.62 -17.86 0.25
C MET A 54 -31.05 -18.57 1.48
N PRO A 55 -31.46 -19.84 1.73
CA PRO A 55 -30.92 -20.60 2.85
C PRO A 55 -29.39 -20.58 2.76
N GLN A 56 -28.77 -19.85 3.69
CA GLN A 56 -27.32 -19.77 3.76
C GLN A 56 -26.79 -21.17 4.08
N ASP A 57 -25.66 -21.53 3.47
CA ASP A 57 -24.91 -22.71 3.87
C ASP A 57 -24.70 -22.70 5.40
N PRO A 58 -24.82 -23.85 6.09
CA PRO A 58 -24.62 -23.91 7.53
C PRO A 58 -23.22 -23.42 7.91
N ILE A 59 -23.17 -22.34 8.69
CA ILE A 59 -21.93 -21.70 9.16
C ILE A 59 -21.33 -22.55 10.28
N ASN A 60 -20.05 -22.90 10.14
CA ASN A 60 -19.36 -23.84 11.03
C ASN A 60 -18.48 -23.12 12.06
N ILE A 61 -18.35 -23.71 13.26
CA ILE A 61 -17.40 -23.21 14.26
C ILE A 61 -15.98 -23.43 13.72
N GLY A 62 -15.16 -22.38 13.80
CA GLY A 62 -13.81 -22.33 13.24
C GLY A 62 -13.72 -21.75 11.83
N GLU A 63 -14.85 -21.56 11.13
CA GLU A 63 -14.91 -21.01 9.78
C GLU A 63 -14.45 -19.54 9.75
N LYS A 64 -13.74 -19.15 8.68
CA LYS A 64 -13.37 -17.76 8.41
C LYS A 64 -14.54 -17.12 7.68
N MET A 65 -15.08 -16.03 8.22
CA MET A 65 -16.25 -15.32 7.71
C MET A 65 -15.95 -13.84 7.55
N GLU A 66 -16.85 -13.09 6.93
CA GLU A 66 -16.90 -11.64 7.03
C GLU A 66 -18.18 -11.22 7.73
N VAL A 67 -18.10 -10.22 8.61
CA VAL A 67 -19.26 -9.60 9.28
C VAL A 67 -19.47 -8.18 8.79
N VAL A 68 -20.71 -7.80 8.48
CA VAL A 68 -21.03 -6.42 8.11
C VAL A 68 -21.10 -5.53 9.35
N VAL A 69 -20.44 -4.37 9.29
CA VAL A 69 -20.54 -3.32 10.30
C VAL A 69 -21.79 -2.49 10.01
N LEU A 70 -22.71 -2.40 10.97
CA LEU A 70 -23.99 -1.69 10.77
C LEU A 70 -23.94 -0.21 11.16
N THR A 71 -22.99 0.20 12.02
CA THR A 71 -22.94 1.54 12.63
C THR A 71 -21.50 2.05 12.78
N GLY A 72 -21.35 3.36 13.01
CA GLY A 72 -20.05 4.02 13.20
C GLY A 72 -19.30 4.31 11.89
N THR A 73 -18.02 4.67 12.01
CA THR A 73 -17.17 5.12 10.88
C THR A 73 -16.89 4.06 9.83
N GLN A 74 -17.13 2.78 10.13
CA GLN A 74 -16.99 1.65 9.22
C GLN A 74 -18.34 1.08 8.74
N ALA A 75 -19.46 1.76 8.99
CA ALA A 75 -20.79 1.28 8.57
C ALA A 75 -20.83 0.91 7.07
N GLY A 76 -21.39 -0.25 6.76
CA GLY A 76 -21.44 -0.84 5.42
C GLY A 76 -20.20 -1.65 5.02
N GLN A 77 -19.09 -1.59 5.78
CA GLN A 77 -17.89 -2.40 5.51
C GLN A 77 -18.06 -3.83 6.02
N TRP A 78 -17.34 -4.76 5.37
CA TRP A 78 -17.28 -6.17 5.75
C TRP A 78 -15.91 -6.46 6.39
N LEU A 79 -15.92 -6.90 7.65
CA LEU A 79 -14.70 -7.18 8.43
C LEU A 79 -14.44 -8.68 8.54
N LYS A 80 -13.20 -9.11 8.30
CA LYS A 80 -12.78 -10.50 8.43
C LYS A 80 -12.84 -10.95 9.88
N CYS A 81 -13.52 -12.07 10.11
CA CYS A 81 -13.66 -12.68 11.43
C CYS A 81 -13.49 -14.20 11.37
N LYS A 82 -13.39 -14.82 12.54
CA LYS A 82 -13.47 -16.27 12.71
C LYS A 82 -14.64 -16.59 13.63
N VAL A 83 -15.50 -17.51 13.22
CA VAL A 83 -16.56 -18.04 14.08
C VAL A 83 -15.90 -18.87 15.19
N VAL A 84 -16.13 -18.51 16.45
CA VAL A 84 -15.51 -19.19 17.61
C VAL A 84 -16.51 -20.01 18.42
N ALA A 85 -17.79 -19.65 18.41
CA ALA A 85 -18.86 -20.46 18.98
C ALA A 85 -20.19 -20.19 18.26
N GLN A 86 -21.19 -21.04 18.53
CA GLN A 86 -22.58 -20.71 18.27
C GLN A 86 -23.08 -19.80 19.42
N GLY A 87 -23.79 -18.73 19.08
CA GLY A 87 -24.31 -17.77 20.06
C GLY A 87 -25.53 -18.30 20.82
N GLU A 88 -25.90 -17.62 21.90
CA GLU A 88 -27.00 -18.03 22.79
C GLU A 88 -28.38 -18.08 22.10
N LYS A 89 -28.55 -17.35 21.00
CA LYS A 89 -29.82 -17.26 20.25
C LYS A 89 -29.76 -18.10 18.95
N PRO A 90 -30.88 -18.69 18.51
CA PRO A 90 -30.95 -19.37 17.21
C PRO A 90 -30.46 -18.47 16.08
N ASN A 91 -29.66 -19.04 15.15
CA ASN A 91 -29.02 -18.32 14.05
C ASN A 91 -28.16 -17.11 14.47
N THR A 92 -27.51 -17.18 15.64
CA THR A 92 -26.45 -16.24 16.03
C THR A 92 -25.14 -16.98 16.31
N TYR A 93 -24.04 -16.25 16.18
CA TYR A 93 -22.68 -16.77 16.23
C TYR A 93 -21.78 -15.82 17.01
N ASP A 94 -20.91 -16.38 17.82
CA ASP A 94 -19.86 -15.62 18.48
C ASP A 94 -18.65 -15.58 17.55
N VAL A 95 -18.18 -14.37 17.23
CA VAL A 95 -17.08 -14.17 16.28
C VAL A 95 -15.91 -13.44 16.92
N MET A 96 -14.71 -13.82 16.50
CA MET A 96 -13.48 -13.10 16.79
C MET A 96 -13.11 -12.26 15.56
N LEU A 97 -13.15 -10.94 15.68
CA LEU A 97 -12.66 -10.05 14.62
C LEU A 97 -11.14 -10.18 14.52
N ASN A 98 -10.65 -10.41 13.30
CA ASN A 98 -9.22 -10.33 13.00
C ASN A 98 -8.89 -8.87 12.76
N SER A 99 -8.23 -8.26 13.74
CA SER A 99 -7.76 -6.89 13.69
C SER A 99 -6.54 -6.75 12.78
N GLY A 100 -6.79 -6.55 11.49
CA GLY A 100 -5.90 -5.69 10.70
C GLY A 100 -5.74 -4.35 11.41
N LEU A 101 -4.62 -3.66 11.20
CA LEU A 101 -4.22 -2.40 11.87
C LEU A 101 -3.72 -2.53 13.33
N GLY A 102 -3.45 -3.73 13.85
CA GLY A 102 -2.81 -3.90 15.16
C GLY A 102 -3.69 -3.58 16.37
N MET A 103 -5.00 -3.45 16.19
CA MET A 103 -5.95 -3.50 17.32
C MET A 103 -5.87 -4.88 18.01
N LYS A 104 -6.32 -4.97 19.26
CA LYS A 104 -6.48 -6.29 19.92
C LYS A 104 -7.62 -7.06 19.26
N ARG A 105 -7.46 -8.38 19.09
CA ARG A 105 -8.55 -9.26 18.62
C ARG A 105 -9.80 -9.02 19.46
N ARG A 106 -10.90 -8.69 18.79
CA ARG A 106 -12.15 -8.29 19.44
C ARG A 106 -13.18 -9.41 19.34
N PHE A 107 -13.61 -9.91 20.49
CA PHE A 107 -14.74 -10.82 20.57
C PHE A 107 -16.05 -10.03 20.41
N VAL A 108 -16.95 -10.52 19.58
CA VAL A 108 -18.30 -9.97 19.35
C VAL A 108 -19.29 -11.12 19.49
N PRO A 109 -20.07 -11.18 20.58
CA PRO A 109 -21.03 -12.27 20.80
C PRO A 109 -22.31 -12.08 19.97
N ALA A 110 -23.02 -13.19 19.74
CA ALA A 110 -24.38 -13.23 19.21
C ALA A 110 -24.62 -12.43 17.90
N VAL A 111 -23.64 -12.43 16.98
CA VAL A 111 -23.78 -11.86 15.64
C VAL A 111 -24.80 -12.68 14.84
N PRO A 112 -25.84 -12.06 14.24
CA PRO A 112 -26.79 -12.79 13.39
C PRO A 112 -26.12 -13.44 12.19
N GLY A 113 -26.51 -14.68 11.82
CA GLY A 113 -26.01 -15.35 10.62
C GLY A 113 -26.20 -14.53 9.35
N ALA A 114 -27.31 -13.80 9.24
CA ALA A 114 -27.59 -12.87 8.13
C ALA A 114 -26.63 -11.67 8.05
N ALA A 115 -25.96 -11.30 9.16
CA ALA A 115 -24.90 -10.29 9.17
C ALA A 115 -23.51 -10.89 8.87
N LEU A 116 -23.43 -12.22 8.73
CA LEU A 116 -22.25 -12.94 8.26
C LEU A 116 -22.40 -13.32 6.79
N ARG A 117 -21.26 -13.40 6.12
CA ARG A 117 -21.11 -14.10 4.84
C ARG A 117 -19.83 -14.91 4.86
N LYS A 118 -19.78 -15.99 4.07
CA LYS A 118 -18.48 -16.51 3.64
C LYS A 118 -17.72 -15.36 3.00
N PRO A 119 -16.42 -15.15 3.29
CA PRO A 119 -15.63 -14.16 2.58
C PRO A 119 -15.83 -14.45 1.11
N LEU A 120 -16.05 -13.43 0.29
CA LEU A 120 -16.31 -13.65 -1.13
C LEU A 120 -15.14 -14.47 -1.68
N GLU A 121 -15.39 -15.76 -1.93
CA GLU A 121 -14.42 -16.64 -2.56
C GLU A 121 -14.31 -16.14 -3.99
N THR A 122 -13.34 -15.23 -4.16
CA THR A 122 -12.82 -14.81 -5.44
C THR A 122 -12.08 -16.01 -6.00
N ASN A 123 -12.87 -16.95 -6.52
CA ASN A 123 -12.45 -18.24 -7.05
C ASN A 123 -11.80 -18.10 -8.44
N GLU A 124 -11.81 -16.89 -9.02
CA GLU A 124 -10.69 -16.46 -9.84
C GLU A 124 -9.45 -16.40 -8.93
N LYS A 125 -8.64 -17.48 -8.95
CA LYS A 125 -7.29 -17.43 -8.41
C LYS A 125 -6.65 -16.14 -8.88
N SER A 126 -6.34 -15.28 -7.91
CA SER A 126 -5.37 -14.22 -8.12
C SER A 126 -4.12 -14.85 -8.74
N ASP A 127 -3.85 -14.43 -9.98
CA ASP A 127 -2.74 -14.87 -10.83
C ASP A 127 -2.05 -13.68 -11.53
N GLY A 128 -2.56 -12.48 -11.29
CA GLY A 128 -2.27 -11.30 -12.08
C GLY A 128 -1.19 -10.42 -11.46
N VAL A 129 -0.37 -9.82 -12.30
CA VAL A 129 0.53 -8.72 -11.91
C VAL A 129 0.04 -7.42 -12.54
N LEU A 130 -0.12 -6.37 -11.74
CA LEU A 130 -0.34 -5.01 -12.25
C LEU A 130 1.00 -4.29 -12.37
N PHE A 131 1.41 -3.97 -13.60
CA PHE A 131 2.58 -3.14 -13.86
C PHE A 131 2.17 -1.67 -13.85
N PHE A 132 2.59 -0.93 -12.84
CA PHE A 132 2.19 0.46 -12.61
C PHE A 132 3.37 1.40 -12.82
N TRP A 133 3.30 2.22 -13.87
CA TRP A 133 4.38 3.10 -14.29
C TRP A 133 3.97 4.56 -14.22
N ALA A 134 4.81 5.42 -13.63
CA ALA A 134 4.76 6.86 -13.88
C ALA A 134 5.70 7.19 -15.06
N VAL A 135 5.18 7.81 -16.12
CA VAL A 135 5.90 8.04 -17.38
C VAL A 135 5.72 9.44 -17.94
N SER A 136 6.79 9.93 -18.58
CA SER A 136 6.79 11.06 -19.50
C SER A 136 6.62 10.62 -20.97
N SER A 137 6.32 11.56 -21.85
CA SER A 137 6.26 11.41 -23.31
C SER A 137 7.61 11.48 -24.01
N ARG A 138 8.73 11.38 -23.29
CA ARG A 138 10.06 11.46 -23.90
C ARG A 138 10.33 10.20 -24.75
N PRO A 139 10.81 10.33 -26.01
CA PRO A 139 10.94 9.19 -26.92
C PRO A 139 11.75 8.00 -26.36
N ASN A 140 12.80 8.27 -25.58
CA ASN A 140 13.63 7.23 -24.97
C ASN A 140 12.91 6.49 -23.81
N VAL A 141 12.00 7.15 -23.09
CA VAL A 141 11.14 6.52 -22.07
C VAL A 141 10.11 5.65 -22.76
N MET A 142 9.45 6.18 -23.79
CA MET A 142 8.48 5.44 -24.59
C MET A 142 9.10 4.18 -25.19
N GLU A 143 10.30 4.28 -25.77
CA GLU A 143 11.04 3.15 -26.32
C GLU A 143 11.38 2.09 -25.25
N LEU A 144 11.84 2.52 -24.07
CA LEU A 144 12.19 1.62 -22.97
C LEU A 144 10.95 0.89 -22.42
N VAL A 145 9.86 1.60 -22.15
CA VAL A 145 8.61 1.00 -21.67
C VAL A 145 8.04 0.05 -22.71
N LYS A 146 8.09 0.39 -24.01
CA LYS A 146 7.70 -0.52 -25.10
C LYS A 146 8.50 -1.83 -25.08
N LYS A 147 9.82 -1.75 -24.92
CA LYS A 147 10.72 -2.92 -24.80
C LYS A 147 10.43 -3.76 -23.56
N ASN A 148 10.25 -3.12 -22.40
CA ASN A 148 9.88 -3.79 -21.16
C ASN A 148 8.54 -4.54 -21.31
N VAL A 149 7.53 -3.93 -21.93
CA VAL A 149 6.22 -4.56 -22.16
C VAL A 149 6.29 -5.71 -23.18
N GLU A 150 7.12 -5.60 -24.21
CA GLU A 150 7.37 -6.70 -25.14
C GLU A 150 8.06 -7.89 -24.44
N HIS A 151 9.03 -7.61 -23.56
CA HIS A 151 9.70 -8.61 -22.74
C HIS A 151 8.76 -9.26 -21.72
N LEU A 152 7.91 -8.47 -21.09
CA LEU A 152 6.83 -8.91 -20.20
C LEU A 152 5.95 -9.97 -20.85
N GLN A 153 5.46 -9.70 -22.07
CA GLN A 153 4.62 -10.63 -22.83
C GLN A 153 5.33 -11.93 -23.25
N LYS A 154 6.66 -11.95 -23.26
CA LYS A 154 7.47 -13.12 -23.65
C LYS A 154 7.93 -13.96 -22.46
N THR A 155 8.04 -13.38 -21.27
CA THR A 155 8.78 -13.99 -20.14
C THR A 155 8.01 -14.10 -18.84
N LEU A 156 6.77 -13.60 -18.79
CA LEU A 156 5.85 -13.84 -17.69
C LEU A 156 4.78 -14.85 -18.14
N ASP A 157 4.63 -15.93 -17.38
CA ASP A 157 3.73 -17.08 -17.63
C ASP A 157 2.33 -16.92 -17.02
N ARG A 158 1.97 -15.71 -16.60
CA ARG A 158 0.72 -15.36 -15.92
C ARG A 158 0.16 -14.03 -16.41
N ARG A 159 -1.07 -13.68 -16.01
CA ARG A 159 -1.71 -12.45 -16.48
C ARG A 159 -0.92 -11.21 -16.06
N ALA A 160 -0.75 -10.26 -16.98
CA ALA A 160 -0.29 -8.92 -16.68
C ALA A 160 -1.23 -7.87 -17.28
N ASP A 161 -1.52 -6.83 -16.50
CA ASP A 161 -2.19 -5.62 -16.95
C ASP A 161 -1.21 -4.43 -16.76
N VAL A 162 -1.12 -3.53 -17.74
CA VAL A 162 -0.26 -2.33 -17.67
C VAL A 162 -1.09 -1.08 -17.34
N TYR A 163 -0.63 -0.30 -16.37
CA TYR A 163 -1.16 1.01 -15.98
C TYR A 163 -0.11 2.10 -16.23
N LEU A 164 -0.43 3.10 -17.05
CA LEU A 164 0.44 4.27 -17.27
C LEU A 164 -0.13 5.56 -16.64
N VAL A 165 0.65 6.21 -15.78
CA VAL A 165 0.39 7.57 -15.27
C VAL A 165 1.23 8.56 -16.07
N HIS A 166 0.58 9.35 -16.91
CA HIS A 166 1.21 10.38 -17.74
C HIS A 166 1.39 11.66 -16.91
N TYR A 167 2.49 11.74 -16.16
CA TYR A 167 2.71 12.79 -15.15
C TYR A 167 3.09 14.16 -15.74
N ASP A 168 3.45 14.20 -17.02
CA ASP A 168 3.64 15.43 -17.78
C ASP A 168 2.35 15.96 -18.42
N GLY A 169 1.28 15.14 -18.42
CA GLY A 169 0.00 15.44 -19.07
C GLY A 169 0.03 15.33 -20.59
N ASN A 170 0.92 14.48 -21.15
CA ASN A 170 1.09 14.29 -22.59
C ASN A 170 0.78 12.84 -23.04
N LYS A 171 -0.43 12.31 -22.76
CA LYS A 171 -0.82 11.00 -23.32
C LYS A 171 -0.98 11.05 -24.84
N ALA A 172 -1.34 12.21 -25.40
CA ALA A 172 -1.46 12.41 -26.84
C ALA A 172 -0.19 11.99 -27.58
N ASP A 173 1.00 12.40 -27.11
CA ASP A 173 2.29 12.01 -27.69
C ASP A 173 2.48 10.49 -27.75
N TRP A 174 1.94 9.74 -26.76
CA TRP A 174 1.99 8.27 -26.75
C TRP A 174 1.07 7.64 -27.79
N THR A 175 -0.14 8.18 -27.97
CA THR A 175 -1.10 7.68 -28.96
C THR A 175 -0.76 8.11 -30.38
N ASP A 176 -0.23 9.31 -30.57
CA ASP A 176 0.16 9.85 -31.87
C ASP A 176 1.40 9.15 -32.43
N ALA A 177 2.31 8.72 -31.55
CA ALA A 177 3.46 7.91 -31.95
C ALA A 177 3.09 6.48 -32.35
N ASP A 178 2.10 5.85 -31.68
CA ASP A 178 1.75 4.43 -31.86
C ASP A 178 0.42 4.03 -31.18
N ALA A 179 -0.70 4.43 -31.76
CA ALA A 179 -2.04 4.16 -31.22
C ALA A 179 -2.35 2.65 -31.10
N ASP A 180 -1.87 1.85 -32.05
CA ASP A 180 -2.08 0.40 -32.09
C ASP A 180 -1.33 -0.29 -30.94
N TRP A 181 -0.06 0.06 -30.71
CA TRP A 181 0.65 -0.43 -29.52
C TRP A 181 -0.03 0.04 -28.24
N TYR A 182 -0.40 1.32 -28.14
CA TYR A 182 -0.97 1.85 -26.90
C TYR A 182 -2.28 1.15 -26.53
N SER A 183 -3.23 1.09 -27.47
CA SER A 183 -4.54 0.46 -27.25
C SER A 183 -4.48 -1.05 -26.99
N LYS A 184 -3.51 -1.75 -27.58
CA LYS A 184 -3.28 -3.19 -27.35
C LYS A 184 -2.67 -3.48 -25.98
N ASN A 185 -1.73 -2.65 -25.52
CA ASN A 185 -0.84 -2.98 -24.40
C ASN A 185 -1.17 -2.25 -23.10
N VAL A 186 -1.71 -1.04 -23.17
CA VAL A 186 -2.00 -0.21 -21.99
C VAL A 186 -3.44 -0.45 -21.55
N LYS A 187 -3.62 -1.23 -20.48
CA LYS A 187 -4.95 -1.58 -19.98
C LYS A 187 -5.65 -0.40 -19.29
N PHE A 188 -4.86 0.42 -18.59
CA PHE A 188 -5.34 1.55 -17.82
C PHE A 188 -4.40 2.75 -17.99
N SER A 189 -4.95 3.96 -17.96
CA SER A 189 -4.15 5.17 -18.09
C SER A 189 -4.80 6.34 -17.36
N VAL A 190 -4.00 7.26 -16.83
CA VAL A 190 -4.46 8.58 -16.37
C VAL A 190 -3.49 9.66 -16.82
N GLU A 191 -4.02 10.85 -17.10
CA GLU A 191 -3.23 12.06 -17.33
C GLU A 191 -3.32 12.95 -16.10
N GLU A 192 -2.18 13.35 -15.55
CA GLU A 192 -2.10 14.21 -14.37
C GLU A 192 -0.96 15.19 -14.60
N LYS A 193 -1.31 16.41 -15.00
CA LYS A 193 -0.32 17.39 -15.43
C LYS A 193 0.36 18.04 -14.24
N ILE A 194 1.48 17.46 -13.82
CA ILE A 194 2.27 18.02 -12.73
C ILE A 194 2.97 19.31 -13.19
N PRO A 195 2.97 20.39 -12.37
CA PRO A 195 3.62 21.65 -12.72
C PRO A 195 5.07 21.47 -13.17
N LYS A 196 5.48 22.17 -14.23
CA LYS A 196 6.81 22.00 -14.87
C LYS A 196 8.01 22.10 -13.93
N LYS A 197 7.92 22.88 -12.85
CA LYS A 197 8.98 22.97 -11.82
C LYS A 197 9.14 21.69 -11.00
N GLN A 198 8.10 20.88 -10.92
CA GLN A 198 8.02 19.61 -10.18
C GLN A 198 8.13 18.39 -11.09
N GLN A 199 8.11 18.53 -12.42
CA GLN A 199 8.26 17.39 -13.36
C GLN A 199 9.58 16.61 -13.16
N ASN A 200 10.65 17.27 -12.70
CA ASN A 200 11.94 16.65 -12.36
C ASN A 200 11.94 15.85 -11.03
N VAL A 201 10.84 15.87 -10.28
CA VAL A 201 10.59 15.03 -9.10
C VAL A 201 9.34 14.17 -9.27
N ALA A 202 8.55 14.38 -10.33
CA ALA A 202 7.31 13.66 -10.61
C ALA A 202 7.52 12.22 -11.10
N SER A 203 8.65 11.94 -11.76
CA SER A 203 9.10 10.56 -11.99
C SER A 203 9.45 9.85 -10.68
N MET A 204 9.91 10.60 -9.65
CA MET A 204 10.06 10.01 -8.33
C MET A 204 8.70 9.71 -7.69
N LEU A 205 8.64 8.53 -7.09
CA LEU A 205 7.75 8.18 -5.99
C LEU A 205 7.94 9.02 -4.71
N PHE A 206 8.64 10.16 -4.76
CA PHE A 206 9.18 10.87 -3.58
C PHE A 206 9.03 12.40 -3.61
N ALA A 207 8.19 12.97 -4.49
CA ALA A 207 7.92 14.41 -4.46
C ALA A 207 7.22 14.79 -3.13
N GLN A 208 7.94 15.47 -2.23
CA GLN A 208 7.47 15.61 -0.83
C GLN A 208 6.31 16.59 -0.65
N ASP A 209 6.33 17.70 -1.39
CA ASP A 209 5.26 18.70 -1.35
C ASP A 209 4.03 18.24 -2.17
N TYR A 210 4.19 17.21 -2.99
CA TYR A 210 3.18 16.70 -3.90
C TYR A 210 3.26 15.18 -3.97
N TYR A 211 2.43 14.55 -3.14
CA TYR A 211 1.92 13.18 -3.25
C TYR A 211 2.56 12.36 -4.38
N PRO A 212 3.24 11.24 -4.10
CA PRO A 212 3.68 10.32 -5.13
C PRO A 212 2.46 10.04 -5.99
N PRO A 213 2.48 10.36 -7.29
CA PRO A 213 1.29 10.25 -8.11
C PRO A 213 0.75 8.84 -7.96
N GLN A 214 1.66 7.87 -7.94
CA GLN A 214 1.40 6.44 -7.74
C GLN A 214 0.67 6.09 -6.43
N ILE A 215 0.96 6.70 -5.27
CA ILE A 215 0.29 6.37 -3.99
C ILE A 215 -1.07 7.08 -3.87
N THR A 216 -1.18 8.33 -4.30
CA THR A 216 -2.49 9.00 -4.36
C THR A 216 -3.37 8.42 -5.48
N PHE A 217 -2.80 7.95 -6.58
CA PHE A 217 -3.52 7.16 -7.58
C PHE A 217 -3.89 5.79 -7.05
N ALA A 218 -3.00 5.11 -6.33
CA ALA A 218 -3.37 3.90 -5.61
C ALA A 218 -4.51 4.15 -4.62
N ARG A 219 -4.57 5.29 -3.94
CA ARG A 219 -5.73 5.67 -3.09
C ARG A 219 -7.02 5.86 -3.89
N LYS A 220 -6.96 6.49 -5.07
CA LYS A 220 -8.11 6.65 -5.98
C LYS A 220 -8.53 5.32 -6.63
N LEU A 221 -7.57 4.43 -6.91
CA LEU A 221 -7.75 3.22 -7.72
C LEU A 221 -7.99 1.97 -6.87
N ALA A 222 -7.39 1.84 -5.68
CA ALA A 222 -7.49 0.65 -4.84
C ALA A 222 -8.95 0.21 -4.57
N PRO A 223 -9.88 1.11 -4.21
CA PRO A 223 -11.27 0.73 -3.93
C PRO A 223 -12.02 0.17 -5.15
N GLU A 224 -11.60 0.51 -6.37
CA GLU A 224 -12.26 0.05 -7.60
C GLU A 224 -11.46 -1.03 -8.33
N LEU A 225 -10.20 -0.78 -8.60
CA LEU A 225 -9.30 -1.65 -9.37
C LEU A 225 -8.98 -2.93 -8.60
N LEU A 226 -8.60 -2.82 -7.32
CA LEU A 226 -8.17 -3.97 -6.51
C LEU A 226 -9.36 -4.73 -5.88
N ALA A 227 -10.52 -4.08 -5.78
CA ALA A 227 -11.76 -4.76 -5.39
C ALA A 227 -12.41 -5.53 -6.56
N LYS A 228 -12.35 -5.00 -7.79
CA LYS A 228 -12.93 -5.64 -9.00
C LYS A 228 -11.98 -6.61 -9.69
N ARG A 229 -10.66 -6.51 -9.46
CA ARG A 229 -9.64 -7.41 -10.04
C ARG A 229 -8.66 -7.88 -8.99
N GLN A 230 -8.51 -9.19 -8.92
CA GLN A 230 -7.46 -9.84 -8.14
C GLN A 230 -6.12 -9.65 -8.85
N TYR A 231 -5.11 -9.22 -8.11
CA TYR A 231 -3.71 -9.25 -8.51
C TYR A 231 -2.92 -9.82 -7.35
N ASP A 232 -1.92 -10.67 -7.59
CA ASP A 232 -1.03 -11.13 -6.52
C ASP A 232 -0.06 -10.03 -6.11
N TYR A 233 0.31 -9.22 -7.10
CA TYR A 233 1.32 -8.19 -6.96
C TYR A 233 0.98 -6.96 -7.80
N ILE A 234 1.34 -5.80 -7.26
CA ILE A 234 1.43 -4.53 -7.96
C ILE A 234 2.91 -4.18 -8.02
N TRP A 235 3.47 -4.06 -9.21
CA TRP A 235 4.84 -3.59 -9.39
C TRP A 235 4.79 -2.10 -9.73
N LEU A 236 5.10 -1.25 -8.75
CA LEU A 236 5.33 0.17 -9.00
C LEU A 236 6.69 0.33 -9.68
N LEU A 237 6.80 1.19 -10.69
CA LEU A 237 8.00 1.34 -11.52
C LEU A 237 8.25 2.81 -11.88
N ASP A 238 9.50 3.25 -11.76
CA ASP A 238 10.02 4.47 -12.39
C ASP A 238 10.21 4.24 -13.90
N GLU A 239 10.20 5.33 -14.67
CA GLU A 239 10.23 5.32 -16.14
C GLU A 239 11.58 4.92 -16.76
N ASP A 240 12.65 4.89 -15.97
CA ASP A 240 14.01 4.56 -16.43
C ASP A 240 14.54 3.20 -15.92
N VAL A 241 13.64 2.36 -15.36
CA VAL A 241 13.88 0.95 -15.02
C VAL A 241 13.80 0.08 -16.28
N ASP A 242 14.85 -0.66 -16.57
CA ASP A 242 14.96 -1.67 -17.61
C ASP A 242 14.98 -3.07 -16.97
N PHE A 243 14.01 -3.90 -17.31
CA PHE A 243 13.93 -5.29 -16.87
C PHE A 243 14.00 -6.31 -18.02
N THR A 244 14.44 -5.88 -19.21
CA THR A 244 14.53 -6.73 -20.42
C THR A 244 15.52 -7.90 -20.30
N MET A 245 16.34 -7.92 -19.25
CA MET A 245 17.25 -9.01 -18.91
C MET A 245 16.79 -9.84 -17.69
N THR A 246 15.66 -9.48 -17.07
CA THR A 246 15.13 -10.13 -15.86
C THR A 246 14.22 -11.30 -16.23
N ASN A 247 14.41 -12.48 -15.65
CA ASN A 247 13.47 -13.59 -15.79
C ASN A 247 12.24 -13.32 -14.90
N LEU A 248 11.14 -12.89 -15.52
CA LEU A 248 9.96 -12.42 -14.77
C LEU A 248 9.17 -13.55 -14.10
N THR A 249 8.98 -14.70 -14.75
CA THR A 249 8.42 -15.90 -14.09
C THR A 249 9.22 -16.28 -12.84
N LYS A 250 10.56 -16.25 -12.91
CA LYS A 250 11.40 -16.50 -11.73
C LYS A 250 11.27 -15.38 -10.68
N LEU A 251 11.29 -14.10 -11.08
CA LEU A 251 11.12 -12.96 -10.17
C LEU A 251 9.86 -13.10 -9.31
N PHE A 252 8.71 -13.45 -9.91
CA PHE A 252 7.47 -13.59 -9.15
C PHE A 252 7.36 -14.89 -8.36
N SER A 253 7.94 -16.00 -8.85
CA SER A 253 8.09 -17.23 -8.06
C SER A 253 8.96 -17.02 -6.81
N ASP A 254 10.07 -16.29 -6.96
CA ASP A 254 10.96 -15.93 -5.86
C ASP A 254 10.26 -14.95 -4.89
N ALA A 255 9.47 -13.99 -5.41
CA ALA A 255 8.65 -13.08 -4.61
C ALA A 255 7.59 -13.80 -3.77
N GLU A 256 7.01 -14.90 -4.26
CA GLU A 256 6.09 -15.75 -3.50
C GLU A 256 6.83 -16.51 -2.39
N ALA A 257 8.00 -17.06 -2.70
CA ALA A 257 8.81 -17.85 -1.76
C ALA A 257 9.37 -17.06 -0.56
N THR A 258 9.37 -15.72 -0.60
CA THR A 258 9.73 -14.89 0.56
C THR A 258 8.61 -14.74 1.59
N GLU A 259 7.35 -15.01 1.20
CA GLU A 259 6.13 -14.61 1.91
C GLU A 259 6.03 -13.11 2.27
N SER A 260 6.99 -12.27 1.86
CA SER A 260 7.04 -10.85 2.21
C SER A 260 5.90 -10.06 1.53
N PRO A 261 5.20 -9.19 2.26
CA PRO A 261 4.17 -8.32 1.69
C PRO A 261 4.73 -7.27 0.71
N ILE A 262 6.02 -6.92 0.83
CA ILE A 262 6.76 -6.07 -0.11
C ILE A 262 8.05 -6.78 -0.51
N VAL A 263 8.36 -6.82 -1.79
CA VAL A 263 9.69 -7.21 -2.28
C VAL A 263 10.21 -6.20 -3.30
N ALA A 264 11.50 -6.29 -3.64
CA ALA A 264 12.05 -5.58 -4.78
C ALA A 264 13.08 -6.48 -5.51
N PRO A 265 13.24 -6.36 -6.84
CA PRO A 265 14.44 -6.86 -7.49
C PRO A 265 15.70 -6.18 -6.93
N SER A 266 16.83 -6.86 -7.06
CA SER A 266 18.13 -6.20 -6.96
C SER A 266 18.38 -5.27 -8.15
N VAL A 267 19.25 -4.27 -8.02
CA VAL A 267 19.47 -3.24 -9.06
C VAL A 267 20.92 -3.08 -9.45
N VAL A 268 21.16 -2.96 -10.75
CA VAL A 268 22.40 -2.46 -11.33
C VAL A 268 22.13 -1.07 -11.90
N PHE A 269 22.83 -0.05 -11.41
CA PHE A 269 22.75 1.30 -11.98
C PHE A 269 23.57 1.35 -13.28
N GLU A 270 22.99 1.82 -14.39
CA GLU A 270 23.72 1.96 -15.66
C GLU A 270 24.70 3.12 -15.54
N ASP A 271 25.93 2.79 -15.16
CA ASP A 271 26.97 3.77 -14.89
C ASP A 271 27.59 4.31 -16.19
N ARG A 272 26.83 5.14 -16.92
CA ARG A 272 27.30 5.89 -18.10
C ARG A 272 28.48 6.82 -17.77
N TYR A 273 28.83 7.01 -16.50
CA TYR A 273 30.00 7.75 -16.04
C TYR A 273 31.32 6.96 -16.08
N ARG A 274 31.31 5.65 -16.36
CA ARG A 274 32.54 4.87 -16.66
C ARG A 274 33.41 5.43 -17.80
N LYS A 275 32.87 6.37 -18.61
CA LYS A 275 33.59 7.05 -19.70
C LYS A 275 34.40 8.28 -19.26
N HIS A 276 34.29 8.75 -18.01
CA HIS A 276 35.04 9.91 -17.51
C HIS A 276 35.62 9.69 -16.09
N PRO A 277 36.68 8.88 -15.94
CA PRO A 277 37.32 8.65 -14.65
C PRO A 277 37.91 9.94 -14.02
N GLU A 278 38.25 10.94 -14.83
CA GLU A 278 38.73 12.26 -14.40
C GLU A 278 37.64 13.14 -13.77
N THR A 279 36.37 13.03 -14.16
CA THR A 279 35.29 13.82 -13.56
C THR A 279 34.66 13.06 -12.40
N LYS A 280 35.08 13.37 -11.17
CA LYS A 280 34.51 12.82 -9.91
C LYS A 280 33.02 13.14 -9.66
N MET A 281 32.32 13.73 -10.62
CA MET A 281 30.85 13.66 -10.68
C MET A 281 30.44 12.29 -11.21
N TYR A 282 30.52 11.28 -10.33
CA TYR A 282 29.65 10.12 -10.41
C TYR A 282 28.17 10.58 -10.42
N LEU A 283 27.23 9.64 -10.56
CA LEU A 283 25.98 9.77 -9.80
C LEU A 283 26.38 9.99 -8.33
N ALA A 284 26.33 11.25 -7.88
CA ALA A 284 27.06 11.68 -6.68
C ALA A 284 26.51 10.97 -5.44
N GLY A 285 27.17 9.88 -5.02
CA GLY A 285 26.74 9.09 -3.88
C GLY A 285 25.86 7.88 -4.19
N CYS A 286 26.01 7.20 -5.33
CA CYS A 286 25.54 5.80 -5.44
C CYS A 286 26.72 4.83 -5.65
N THR A 287 27.30 4.40 -4.54
CA THR A 287 28.48 3.52 -4.50
C THR A 287 28.28 2.42 -3.45
N ILE A 288 29.19 1.45 -3.36
CA ILE A 288 29.24 0.48 -2.25
C ILE A 288 29.43 1.15 -0.87
N ALA A 289 29.91 2.40 -0.83
CA ALA A 289 30.04 3.18 0.41
C ALA A 289 28.76 3.97 0.74
N THR A 290 27.76 3.98 -0.15
CA THR A 290 26.43 4.53 0.12
C THR A 290 25.51 3.40 0.60
N PRO A 291 25.06 3.40 1.87
CA PRO A 291 24.30 2.28 2.42
C PRO A 291 23.05 1.89 1.63
N MET A 292 22.24 2.87 1.19
CA MET A 292 21.02 2.61 0.40
C MET A 292 21.34 1.92 -0.94
N CYS A 293 22.38 2.37 -1.65
CA CYS A 293 22.76 1.73 -2.91
C CYS A 293 23.37 0.35 -2.71
N PHE A 294 24.21 0.16 -1.67
CA PHE A 294 24.69 -1.16 -1.28
C PHE A 294 23.52 -2.11 -0.95
N MET A 295 22.48 -1.60 -0.28
CA MET A 295 21.29 -2.38 0.06
C MET A 295 20.53 -2.85 -1.19
N HIS A 296 20.47 -2.10 -2.29
CA HIS A 296 19.79 -2.56 -3.51
C HIS A 296 20.68 -3.31 -4.52
N MET A 297 22.02 -3.16 -4.47
CA MET A 297 22.94 -3.89 -5.35
C MET A 297 22.91 -5.42 -5.12
N PRO A 298 22.95 -6.26 -6.18
CA PRO A 298 22.91 -7.72 -6.06
C PRO A 298 23.98 -8.30 -5.12
N GLN A 299 23.56 -9.21 -4.25
CA GLN A 299 24.42 -9.92 -3.29
C GLN A 299 24.49 -11.41 -3.60
N ARG A 300 25.36 -12.13 -2.88
CA ARG A 300 25.45 -13.61 -2.96
C ARG A 300 24.40 -14.27 -2.06
N CYS A 301 23.13 -13.98 -2.35
CA CYS A 301 21.96 -14.57 -1.73
C CYS A 301 21.01 -15.06 -2.83
N HIS A 302 20.09 -15.96 -2.50
CA HIS A 302 18.91 -16.19 -3.32
C HIS A 302 17.98 -14.98 -3.24
N TYR A 303 17.68 -14.58 -2.00
CA TYR A 303 17.06 -13.32 -1.62
C TYR A 303 17.50 -12.95 -0.20
N ARG A 304 17.19 -11.74 0.25
CA ARG A 304 17.50 -11.30 1.61
C ARG A 304 16.34 -10.51 2.19
N TYR A 305 16.05 -10.75 3.45
CA TYR A 305 15.15 -9.87 4.20
C TYR A 305 15.86 -8.57 4.58
N VAL A 306 15.10 -7.48 4.55
CA VAL A 306 15.54 -6.12 4.86
C VAL A 306 14.42 -5.37 5.59
N ASN A 307 14.74 -4.25 6.21
CA ASN A 307 13.80 -3.34 6.87
C ASN A 307 13.49 -2.07 6.03
N TYR A 308 14.10 -1.92 4.86
CA TYR A 308 13.98 -0.75 3.98
C TYR A 308 13.99 -1.19 2.52
N ILE A 309 13.12 -0.60 1.70
CA ILE A 309 13.11 -0.75 0.24
C ILE A 309 12.87 0.63 -0.37
N GLU A 310 13.82 1.12 -1.18
CA GLU A 310 13.68 2.38 -1.91
C GLU A 310 12.48 2.32 -2.87
N ALA A 311 11.60 3.32 -2.80
CA ALA A 311 10.45 3.45 -3.68
C ALA A 311 10.88 3.87 -5.09
N MET A 312 11.42 2.95 -5.87
CA MET A 312 11.66 3.12 -7.31
C MET A 312 11.10 1.96 -8.13
N PHE A 313 11.16 0.74 -7.60
CA PHE A 313 10.64 -0.47 -8.26
C PHE A 313 10.06 -1.53 -7.30
N PRO A 314 9.31 -1.16 -6.23
CA PRO A 314 8.77 -2.13 -5.27
C PRO A 314 7.64 -2.97 -5.90
N ILE A 315 7.64 -4.25 -5.55
CA ILE A 315 6.60 -5.23 -5.86
C ILE A 315 5.81 -5.47 -4.58
N MET A 316 4.53 -5.15 -4.56
CA MET A 316 3.69 -5.15 -3.36
C MET A 316 2.48 -6.06 -3.48
N LYS A 317 2.10 -6.73 -2.39
CA LYS A 317 0.75 -7.29 -2.25
C LYS A 317 -0.29 -6.16 -2.29
N PRO A 318 -1.45 -6.31 -2.96
CA PRO A 318 -2.49 -5.26 -3.04
C PRO A 318 -2.96 -4.74 -1.68
N GLN A 319 -2.91 -5.57 -0.64
CA GLN A 319 -3.30 -5.21 0.72
C GLN A 319 -2.36 -4.12 1.28
N VAL A 320 -1.05 -4.22 1.03
CA VAL A 320 -0.09 -3.14 1.38
C VAL A 320 -0.52 -1.84 0.70
N MET A 321 -0.87 -1.91 -0.57
CA MET A 321 -1.24 -0.71 -1.34
C MET A 321 -2.46 0.01 -0.77
N THR A 322 -3.49 -0.74 -0.37
CA THR A 322 -4.66 -0.20 0.33
C THR A 322 -4.30 0.43 1.69
N GLU A 323 -3.37 -0.18 2.43
CA GLU A 323 -2.92 0.30 3.76
C GLU A 323 -1.97 1.51 3.70
N LEU A 324 -1.21 1.67 2.61
CA LEU A 324 -0.43 2.86 2.33
C LEU A 324 -1.33 4.00 1.86
N ALA A 325 -2.32 3.69 1.03
CA ALA A 325 -3.34 4.63 0.58
C ALA A 325 -4.19 5.22 1.73
N SER A 326 -4.42 4.47 2.82
CA SER A 326 -5.18 4.99 3.97
C SER A 326 -4.40 5.97 4.86
N CYS A 327 -3.10 6.15 4.61
CA CYS A 327 -2.17 6.84 5.50
C CYS A 327 -1.77 8.24 4.99
N SER A 328 -2.23 9.29 5.67
CA SER A 328 -1.99 10.71 5.33
C SER A 328 -0.51 11.13 5.29
N ASP A 329 0.34 10.50 6.10
CA ASP A 329 1.75 10.89 6.25
C ASP A 329 2.72 9.88 5.62
N CYS A 330 2.23 8.69 5.27
CA CYS A 330 3.04 7.68 4.58
C CYS A 330 3.45 8.14 3.18
N GLU A 331 2.77 9.14 2.62
CA GLU A 331 3.08 9.78 1.33
C GLU A 331 4.33 10.69 1.38
N LYS A 332 4.90 10.95 2.57
CA LYS A 332 6.01 11.92 2.76
C LYS A 332 7.40 11.28 2.86
N VAL A 333 7.53 10.13 3.52
CA VAL A 333 8.81 9.40 3.72
C VAL A 333 8.57 7.89 3.66
N ILE A 334 8.20 7.50 2.46
CA ILE A 334 7.55 6.27 2.01
C ILE A 334 8.37 5.02 2.33
N ASP A 335 9.54 4.93 1.73
CA ASP A 335 10.55 3.87 1.84
C ASP A 335 10.95 3.53 3.29
N ARG A 336 10.94 4.52 4.19
CA ARG A 336 11.34 4.39 5.60
C ARG A 336 10.25 3.89 6.54
N LEU A 337 9.00 3.82 6.10
CA LEU A 337 7.87 3.35 6.91
C LEU A 337 7.25 2.05 6.37
N TRP A 338 7.36 1.82 5.06
CA TRP A 338 6.68 0.74 4.34
C TRP A 338 6.81 -0.64 4.98
N CYS A 339 8.03 -1.09 5.28
CA CYS A 339 8.28 -2.44 5.77
C CYS A 339 7.65 -2.66 7.15
N ALA A 340 7.91 -1.76 8.11
CA ALA A 340 7.36 -1.86 9.46
C ALA A 340 5.83 -1.67 9.49
N ARG A 341 5.29 -0.80 8.62
CA ARG A 341 3.84 -0.59 8.51
C ARG A 341 3.13 -1.80 7.91
N ALA A 342 3.64 -2.35 6.81
CA ALA A 342 3.11 -3.56 6.18
C ALA A 342 3.17 -4.76 7.14
N ALA A 343 4.25 -4.89 7.92
CA ALA A 343 4.37 -5.89 8.98
C ALA A 343 3.18 -5.81 9.96
N ARG A 344 2.93 -4.62 10.52
CA ARG A 344 1.84 -4.40 11.49
C ARG A 344 0.46 -4.59 10.88
N THR A 345 0.20 -4.05 9.68
CA THR A 345 -1.16 -4.10 9.11
C THR A 345 -1.54 -5.50 8.63
N MET A 346 -0.56 -6.33 8.25
CA MET A 346 -0.77 -7.68 7.71
C MET A 346 -0.48 -8.82 8.71
N ASP A 347 -0.22 -8.52 10.00
CA ASP A 347 0.13 -9.50 11.05
C ASP A 347 1.36 -10.35 10.67
N HIS A 348 2.35 -9.72 10.04
CA HIS A 348 3.55 -10.35 9.48
C HIS A 348 4.81 -9.97 10.28
N PRO A 349 5.83 -10.83 10.43
CA PRO A 349 7.04 -10.50 11.17
C PRO A 349 7.77 -9.29 10.58
N ALA A 350 8.09 -8.29 11.40
CA ALA A 350 8.75 -7.05 10.94
C ALA A 350 10.13 -7.28 10.30
N SER A 351 10.85 -8.32 10.75
CA SER A 351 12.13 -8.77 10.17
C SER A 351 11.99 -9.49 8.82
N GLU A 352 10.76 -9.76 8.36
CA GLU A 352 10.47 -10.52 7.15
C GLU A 352 9.48 -9.80 6.22
N ALA A 353 9.09 -8.56 6.58
CA ALA A 353 8.07 -7.79 5.87
C ALA A 353 8.54 -7.21 4.52
N CYS A 354 9.86 -7.11 4.34
CA CYS A 354 10.48 -6.66 3.10
C CYS A 354 11.61 -7.62 2.70
N ALA A 355 11.73 -7.91 1.41
CA ALA A 355 12.85 -8.67 0.86
C ALA A 355 13.39 -8.10 -0.47
N ILE A 356 14.68 -8.31 -0.73
CA ILE A 356 15.33 -8.00 -1.99
C ILE A 356 15.73 -9.30 -2.69
N LEU A 357 15.36 -9.43 -3.96
CA LEU A 357 15.52 -10.62 -4.78
C LEU A 357 16.85 -10.52 -5.56
N ASP A 358 17.90 -11.12 -5.03
CA ASP A 358 19.26 -11.00 -5.55
C ASP A 358 19.50 -11.79 -6.85
N GLN A 359 18.70 -12.83 -7.11
CA GLN A 359 18.73 -13.59 -8.37
C GLN A 359 17.89 -12.94 -9.50
N ALA A 360 17.14 -11.88 -9.20
CA ALA A 360 16.31 -11.18 -10.16
C ALA A 360 16.71 -9.70 -10.18
N THR A 361 17.65 -9.35 -11.07
CA THR A 361 18.21 -8.00 -11.18
C THR A 361 17.51 -7.20 -12.28
N VAL A 362 17.24 -5.92 -12.00
CA VAL A 362 16.84 -4.89 -12.99
C VAL A 362 17.96 -3.87 -13.18
N VAL A 363 17.93 -3.12 -14.29
CA VAL A 363 18.87 -2.04 -14.57
C VAL A 363 18.17 -0.68 -14.39
N HIS A 364 18.74 0.21 -13.60
CA HIS A 364 18.30 1.60 -13.50
C HIS A 364 19.13 2.44 -14.47
N THR A 365 18.54 2.81 -15.61
CA THR A 365 19.28 3.39 -16.76
C THR A 365 19.78 4.83 -16.53
N ASN A 366 19.31 5.50 -15.46
CA ASN A 366 19.69 6.87 -15.11
C ASN A 366 19.42 7.81 -16.30
N GLY A 367 18.15 7.86 -16.72
CA GLY A 367 17.67 8.66 -17.84
C GLY A 367 17.76 10.19 -17.62
N LYS A 368 18.47 10.63 -16.56
CA LYS A 368 18.58 12.01 -16.05
C LYS A 368 17.21 12.69 -15.94
N THR A 369 16.20 11.88 -15.62
CA THR A 369 14.81 12.29 -15.42
C THR A 369 14.70 13.14 -14.14
N LEU A 370 15.61 12.88 -13.20
CA LEU A 370 15.63 13.44 -11.85
C LEU A 370 16.70 14.49 -11.64
N ARG A 371 16.31 15.56 -10.94
CA ARG A 371 17.22 16.43 -10.18
C ARG A 371 17.09 16.15 -8.68
N LYS A 372 17.23 14.88 -8.27
CA LYS A 372 17.05 14.38 -6.88
C LYS A 372 17.62 15.35 -5.82
N TRP A 373 18.82 15.87 -6.06
CA TRP A 373 19.55 16.78 -5.17
C TRP A 373 18.93 18.17 -4.94
N GLU A 374 18.12 18.69 -5.87
CA GLU A 374 17.42 19.98 -5.69
C GLU A 374 16.25 19.86 -4.69
N ALA A 375 15.74 18.64 -4.46
CA ALA A 375 14.67 18.37 -3.49
C ALA A 375 15.18 17.95 -2.10
N VAL A 376 16.43 17.48 -1.97
CA VAL A 376 17.00 16.96 -0.71
C VAL A 376 16.94 17.96 0.45
N GLY A 377 16.93 19.27 0.17
CA GLY A 377 16.75 20.30 1.20
C GLY A 377 15.44 20.15 1.99
N ALA A 378 14.32 19.96 1.30
CA ALA A 378 13.02 19.71 1.93
C ALA A 378 12.97 18.31 2.59
N LEU A 379 13.82 17.37 2.15
CA LEU A 379 13.83 15.98 2.61
C LEU A 379 14.35 15.85 4.05
N HIS A 380 15.30 16.69 4.44
CA HIS A 380 15.86 16.64 5.79
C HIS A 380 14.84 17.03 6.87
N ASP A 381 14.11 18.12 6.69
CA ASP A 381 13.13 18.58 7.67
C ASP A 381 11.98 17.56 7.81
N THR A 382 11.46 17.06 6.68
CA THR A 382 10.38 16.07 6.68
C THR A 382 10.81 14.71 7.26
N ILE A 383 12.06 14.28 7.07
CA ILE A 383 12.59 13.08 7.73
C ILE A 383 12.59 13.23 9.26
N GLY A 384 12.90 14.43 9.77
CA GLY A 384 12.84 14.73 11.19
C GLY A 384 11.43 14.58 11.75
N ASP A 385 10.46 15.23 11.11
CA ASP A 385 9.05 15.20 11.51
C ASP A 385 8.46 13.79 11.44
N VAL A 386 8.72 13.03 10.37
CA VAL A 386 8.21 11.66 10.23
C VAL A 386 8.88 10.69 11.20
N ARG A 387 10.18 10.85 11.49
CA ARG A 387 10.85 10.09 12.55
C ARG A 387 10.26 10.38 13.93
N ALA A 388 9.88 11.63 14.21
CA ALA A 388 9.25 12.02 15.46
C ALA A 388 7.80 11.52 15.58
N ALA A 389 7.05 11.51 14.48
CA ALA A 389 5.66 11.03 14.44
C ALA A 389 5.54 9.49 14.46
N TYR A 390 6.50 8.77 13.87
CA TYR A 390 6.46 7.32 13.68
C TYR A 390 7.73 6.60 14.20
N PRO A 391 8.16 6.82 15.46
CA PRO A 391 9.47 6.39 15.95
C PRO A 391 9.68 4.88 16.01
N THR A 392 8.60 4.08 16.01
CA THR A 392 8.65 2.60 15.99
C THR A 392 8.50 1.99 14.59
N GLU A 393 8.08 2.77 13.60
CA GLU A 393 7.96 2.34 12.20
C GLU A 393 9.13 2.88 11.35
N PHE A 394 9.74 4.00 11.75
CA PHE A 394 10.80 4.66 11.03
C PHE A 394 12.08 3.83 11.00
N VAL A 395 12.56 3.55 9.80
CA VAL A 395 13.84 2.90 9.54
C VAL A 395 14.83 3.90 8.93
N ASP A 396 16.10 3.85 9.36
CA ASP A 396 17.15 4.55 8.62
C ASP A 396 17.62 3.69 7.45
N GLY A 397 17.60 4.19 6.22
CA GLY A 397 18.02 3.45 5.02
C GLY A 397 19.50 3.05 4.97
N GLY A 398 20.28 3.40 6.01
CA GLY A 398 21.61 2.86 6.25
C GLY A 398 21.72 1.83 7.38
N ASP A 399 20.61 1.47 8.03
CA ASP A 399 20.58 0.42 9.04
C ASP A 399 20.59 -0.97 8.40
N LEU A 400 21.78 -1.59 8.37
CA LEU A 400 21.96 -2.95 7.88
C LEU A 400 21.68 -4.03 8.95
N ALA A 401 21.25 -3.67 10.17
CA ALA A 401 21.08 -4.63 11.27
C ALA A 401 20.04 -5.73 10.99
N ASN A 402 19.07 -5.46 10.12
CA ASN A 402 18.01 -6.41 9.74
C ASN A 402 18.29 -7.15 8.42
N PHE A 403 19.51 -7.05 7.88
CA PHE A 403 19.92 -7.80 6.69
C PHE A 403 20.03 -9.30 7.02
N ARG A 404 19.15 -10.13 6.46
CA ARG A 404 19.22 -11.60 6.60
C ARG A 404 19.18 -12.29 5.23
N CYS A 405 20.34 -12.79 4.81
CA CYS A 405 20.51 -13.57 3.57
C CYS A 405 19.84 -14.96 3.67
N VAL A 406 19.14 -15.36 2.62
CA VAL A 406 18.64 -16.72 2.38
C VAL A 406 19.30 -17.23 1.08
N ASN A 407 19.68 -18.51 1.03
CA ASN A 407 20.40 -19.14 -0.09
C ASN A 407 19.63 -20.33 -0.64
#